data_AF-A0A7V5K3A8-F1
#
_entry.id   AF-A0A7V5K3A8-F1
#
_cell.length_a   1.000
_cell.length_b   1.000
_cell.length_c   1.000
_cell.angle_alpha   90.00
_cell.angle_beta   90.00
_cell.angle_gamma   90.00
#
_symmetry.space_group_name_H-M   'P 1'
#
loop_
_entity.id
_entity.type
_entity.pdbx_description
1 polymer ?
#
loop_
_entity_poly.entity_id
_entity_poly.type
_entity_poly.pdbx_seq_one_letter_code
_entity_poly.pdbx_strand_id
1 'polypeptide(L)'
;MRCTQTGGRQASRFEKPHHRAITYELREAVLFVGDGAVAYGKLIEEVMGHLARFVPAESNYPRAATVARLGCRRLGRGDSDDLDSLVPRYLQEAKAVRDMVRET
;
A
#
# COMPACT_ATOMS: atom_id res chain seq x y z
N MET A 1 48.33 -3.68 22.79
CA MET A 1 46.89 -3.81 23.08
C MET A 1 46.15 -4.03 21.76
N ARG A 2 45.58 -5.21 21.55
CA ARG A 2 44.73 -5.54 20.39
C ARG A 2 43.28 -5.42 20.86
N CYS A 3 42.49 -4.60 20.18
CA CYS A 3 41.03 -4.68 20.25
C CYS A 3 40.54 -5.03 18.84
N THR A 4 40.29 -6.31 18.65
CA THR A 4 39.55 -6.85 17.50
C THR A 4 38.09 -6.97 17.93
N GLN A 5 37.19 -6.24 17.26
CA GLN A 5 35.77 -6.60 17.27
C GLN A 5 35.34 -6.98 15.85
N THR A 6 35.22 -8.28 15.71
CA THR A 6 34.68 -9.09 14.62
C THR A 6 33.16 -9.15 14.73
N GLY A 7 32.45 -8.93 13.62
CA GLY A 7 31.15 -9.52 13.27
C GLY A 7 29.93 -9.15 14.12
N GLY A 8 28.73 -8.97 13.60
CA GLY A 8 28.22 -9.19 12.25
C GLY A 8 26.68 -9.23 12.30
N ARG A 9 26.10 -8.85 11.16
CA ARG A 9 24.70 -9.07 10.74
C ARG A 9 23.61 -8.14 11.28
N GLN A 10 23.62 -6.95 10.67
CA GLN A 10 22.54 -6.41 9.85
C GLN A 10 21.14 -6.43 10.47
N ALA A 11 20.79 -5.33 11.16
CA ALA A 11 19.44 -4.79 11.00
C ALA A 11 19.28 -4.48 9.51
N SER A 12 18.46 -5.23 8.78
CA SER A 12 18.10 -4.89 7.41
C SER A 12 17.45 -3.51 7.44
N ARG A 13 18.26 -2.49 7.15
CA ARG A 13 17.82 -1.13 6.95
C ARG A 13 16.82 -1.23 5.80
N PHE A 14 15.53 -1.11 6.10
CA PHE A 14 14.51 -0.96 5.08
C PHE A 14 14.80 0.40 4.42
N GLU A 15 15.69 0.40 3.43
CA GLU A 15 15.97 1.56 2.61
C GLU A 15 14.64 2.00 2.02
N LYS A 16 14.31 3.29 2.21
CA LYS A 16 13.05 3.86 1.75
C LYS A 16 12.89 3.49 0.29
N PRO A 17 11.81 2.80 -0.12
CA PRO A 17 11.68 2.38 -1.51
C PRO A 17 11.72 3.64 -2.36
N HIS A 18 12.77 3.78 -3.16
CA HIS A 18 12.81 4.77 -4.20
C HIS A 18 11.62 4.44 -5.09
N HIS A 19 10.64 5.33 -5.19
CA HIS A 19 9.39 5.14 -5.95
C HIS A 19 9.62 4.65 -7.39
N ARG A 20 10.83 4.88 -7.93
CA ARG A 20 11.31 4.35 -9.21
C ARG A 20 11.50 2.83 -9.26
N ALA A 21 11.83 2.18 -8.15
CA ALA A 21 12.16 0.75 -8.12
C ALA A 21 10.94 -0.14 -8.42
N ILE A 22 9.76 0.28 -7.95
CA ILE A 22 8.52 -0.50 -8.11
C ILE A 22 8.09 -0.57 -9.58
N THR A 23 8.36 0.47 -10.38
CA THR A 23 7.90 0.54 -11.77
C THR A 23 8.76 -0.22 -12.77
N TYR A 24 10.04 -0.51 -12.48
CA TYR A 24 10.92 -1.21 -13.44
C TYR A 24 10.64 -2.72 -13.58
N GLU A 25 9.96 -3.33 -12.61
CA GLU A 25 9.66 -4.77 -12.64
C GLU A 25 8.27 -5.09 -13.23
N LEU A 26 7.44 -4.06 -13.46
CA LEU A 26 6.07 -4.22 -13.95
C LEU A 26 6.07 -4.36 -15.47
N ARG A 27 5.61 -5.52 -15.96
CA ARG A 27 5.56 -5.84 -17.41
C ARG A 27 4.17 -5.80 -18.02
N GLU A 28 3.16 -5.51 -17.21
CA GLU A 28 1.75 -5.49 -17.60
C GLU A 28 1.14 -4.11 -17.40
N ALA A 29 -0.04 -3.88 -17.97
CA ALA A 29 -0.74 -2.61 -17.78
C ALA A 29 -1.18 -2.45 -16.32
N VAL A 30 -0.79 -1.34 -15.69
CA VAL A 30 -1.06 -1.07 -14.28
C VAL A 30 -1.94 0.16 -14.13
N LEU A 31 -2.99 0.02 -13.33
CA LEU A 31 -3.89 1.11 -12.97
C LEU A 31 -3.45 1.75 -11.65
N PHE A 32 -3.03 3.01 -11.71
CA PHE A 32 -2.58 3.79 -10.57
C PHE A 32 -3.73 4.62 -9.98
N VAL A 33 -3.80 4.64 -8.65
CA VAL A 33 -4.82 5.35 -7.86
C VAL A 33 -4.20 6.01 -6.61
N GLY A 34 -4.88 7.01 -6.07
CA GLY A 34 -4.50 7.72 -4.85
C GLY A 34 -3.55 8.90 -5.09
N ASP A 35 -3.19 9.60 -4.00
CA ASP A 35 -2.43 10.85 -4.08
C ASP A 35 -1.01 10.65 -4.62
N GLY A 36 -0.40 9.49 -4.36
CA GLY A 36 0.91 9.14 -4.93
C GLY A 36 0.88 9.05 -6.46
N ALA A 37 -0.21 8.52 -7.04
CA ALA A 37 -0.37 8.46 -8.49
C ALA A 37 -0.46 9.86 -9.12
N VAL A 38 -1.12 10.79 -8.42
CA VAL A 38 -1.23 12.20 -8.84
C VAL A 38 0.12 12.90 -8.71
N ALA A 39 0.79 12.77 -7.56
CA ALA A 39 2.05 13.44 -7.27
C ALA A 39 3.21 12.97 -8.17
N TYR A 40 3.24 11.67 -8.51
CA TYR A 40 4.31 11.06 -9.29
C TYR A 40 3.89 10.68 -10.71
N GLY A 41 2.73 11.14 -11.19
CA GLY A 41 2.16 10.72 -12.48
C GLY A 41 3.13 10.84 -13.65
N LYS A 42 3.79 11.99 -13.80
CA LYS A 42 4.80 12.21 -14.85
C LYS A 42 5.94 11.21 -14.80
N LEU A 43 6.47 10.94 -13.61
CA LEU A 43 7.57 9.99 -13.44
C LEU A 43 7.11 8.55 -13.73
N ILE A 44 5.89 8.20 -13.35
CA ILE A 44 5.28 6.90 -13.66
C ILE A 44 5.14 6.74 -15.18
N GLU A 45 4.66 7.77 -15.88
CA GLU A 45 4.55 7.80 -17.34
C GLU A 45 5.92 7.72 -18.03
N GLU A 46 6.93 8.43 -17.54
CA GLU A 46 8.30 8.38 -18.08
C GLU A 46 8.92 6.98 -17.97
N VAL A 47 8.63 6.25 -16.89
CA VAL A 47 9.19 4.91 -16.66
C VAL A 47 8.40 3.82 -17.37
N MET A 48 7.07 3.90 -17.38
CA MET A 48 6.20 2.81 -17.86
C MET A 48 5.54 3.06 -19.22
N GLY A 49 5.54 4.31 -19.69
CA GLY A 49 4.88 4.71 -20.93
C GLY A 49 3.41 4.27 -20.98
N HIS A 50 3.03 3.60 -22.08
CA HIS A 50 1.67 3.14 -22.34
C HIS A 50 1.13 2.07 -21.35
N LEU A 51 1.99 1.48 -20.53
CA LEU A 51 1.56 0.53 -19.50
C LEU A 51 1.01 1.23 -18.25
N ALA A 52 1.32 2.51 -18.05
CA ALA A 52 0.72 3.30 -16.98
C ALA A 52 -0.70 3.75 -17.37
N ARG A 53 -1.66 3.42 -16.52
CA ARG A 53 -3.04 3.90 -16.63
C ARG A 53 -3.41 4.63 -15.35
N PHE A 54 -4.14 5.73 -15.48
CA PHE A 54 -4.63 6.50 -14.34
C PHE A 54 -6.15 6.52 -14.36
N VAL A 55 -6.75 6.43 -13.17
CA VAL A 55 -8.20 6.58 -13.04
C VAL A 55 -8.62 8.04 -13.23
N PRO A 56 -9.86 8.29 -13.69
CA PRO A 56 -10.44 9.63 -13.64
C PRO A 56 -10.41 10.19 -12.21
N ALA A 57 -10.20 11.49 -12.06
CA ALA A 57 -10.07 12.15 -10.75
C ALA A 57 -11.21 11.80 -9.78
N GLU A 58 -12.43 11.68 -10.29
CA GLU A 58 -13.63 11.36 -9.53
C GLU A 58 -13.61 9.97 -8.88
N SER A 59 -12.85 9.05 -9.49
CA SER A 59 -12.64 7.66 -9.08
C SER A 59 -11.31 7.45 -8.36
N ASN A 60 -10.50 8.50 -8.19
CA ASN A 60 -9.19 8.41 -7.55
C ASN A 60 -9.26 8.32 -6.02
N TYR A 61 -10.44 8.59 -5.44
CA TYR A 61 -10.69 8.53 -4.01
C TYR A 61 -11.62 7.38 -3.65
N PRO A 62 -11.45 6.77 -2.46
CA PRO A 62 -12.40 5.78 -1.94
C PRO A 62 -13.82 6.35 -1.88
N ARG A 63 -14.80 5.55 -2.32
CA ARG A 63 -16.24 5.91 -2.28
C ARG A 63 -17.02 4.81 -1.57
N ALA A 64 -17.97 5.21 -0.73
CA ALA A 64 -18.89 4.29 -0.06
C ALA A 64 -19.65 3.40 -1.07
N ALA A 65 -20.04 3.96 -2.22
CA ALA A 65 -20.69 3.20 -3.29
C ALA A 65 -19.83 2.03 -3.83
N THR A 66 -18.50 2.21 -3.91
CA THR A 66 -17.59 1.13 -4.33
C THR A 66 -17.54 0.01 -3.29
N VAL A 67 -17.51 0.37 -2.00
CA VAL A 67 -17.56 -0.59 -0.89
C VAL A 67 -18.90 -1.33 -0.90
N ALA A 68 -20.02 -0.61 -1.02
CA ALA A 68 -21.35 -1.21 -1.12
C ALA A 68 -21.46 -2.20 -2.29
N ARG A 69 -20.96 -1.82 -3.48
CA ARG A 69 -20.95 -2.72 -4.66
C ARG A 69 -20.11 -3.99 -4.43
N LEU A 70 -19.01 -3.91 -3.70
CA LEU A 70 -18.22 -5.08 -3.32
C LEU A 70 -18.97 -5.93 -2.28
N GLY A 71 -19.55 -5.30 -1.27
CA GLY A 71 -20.36 -5.95 -0.23
C GLY A 71 -21.58 -6.68 -0.80
N CYS A 72 -22.37 -6.03 -1.66
CA CYS A 72 -23.53 -6.65 -2.32
C CYS A 72 -23.13 -7.92 -3.10
N ARG A 73 -21.98 -7.90 -3.78
CA ARG A 73 -21.49 -9.09 -4.51
C ARG A 73 -21.07 -10.23 -3.59
N ARG A 74 -20.47 -9.92 -2.43
CA ARG A 74 -20.13 -10.91 -1.39
C ARG A 74 -21.38 -11.49 -0.76
N LEU A 75 -22.27 -10.65 -0.26
CA LEU A 75 -23.54 -11.06 0.36
C LEU A 75 -24.40 -11.90 -0.59
N GLY A 76 -24.44 -11.54 -1.88
CA GLY A 76 -25.14 -12.32 -2.90
C GLY A 76 -24.58 -13.73 -3.15
N ARG A 77 -23.36 -14.02 -2.69
CA ARG A 77 -22.74 -15.35 -2.73
C ARG A 77 -22.89 -16.12 -1.41
N GLY A 78 -23.55 -15.52 -0.41
CA GLY A 78 -23.64 -16.06 0.94
C GLY A 78 -22.43 -15.72 1.83
N ASP A 79 -21.48 -14.90 1.34
CA ASP A 79 -20.34 -14.46 2.14
C ASP A 79 -20.76 -13.28 3.02
N SER A 80 -20.87 -13.49 4.34
CA SER A 80 -21.11 -12.45 5.34
C SER A 80 -20.02 -12.45 6.41
N ASP A 81 -19.68 -11.26 6.92
CA ASP A 81 -18.75 -11.11 8.03
C ASP A 81 -19.55 -10.94 9.34
N ASP A 82 -19.05 -11.49 10.44
CA ASP A 82 -19.57 -11.18 11.78
C ASP A 82 -19.13 -9.77 12.19
N LEU A 83 -20.08 -8.96 12.68
CA LEU A 83 -19.84 -7.54 12.95
C LEU A 83 -18.91 -7.33 14.14
N ASP A 84 -18.95 -8.23 15.14
CA ASP A 84 -18.15 -8.09 16.36
C ASP A 84 -16.67 -8.45 16.11
N SER A 85 -16.39 -9.33 15.14
CA SER A 85 -15.04 -9.72 14.74
C SER A 85 -14.48 -8.94 13.55
N LEU A 86 -15.24 -8.01 12.96
CA LEU A 86 -14.83 -7.25 11.78
C LEU A 86 -13.75 -6.21 12.12
N VAL A 87 -12.48 -6.62 12.00
CA VAL A 87 -11.32 -5.76 12.22
C VAL A 87 -10.50 -5.55 10.94
N PRO A 88 -9.88 -4.36 10.76
CA PRO A 88 -9.00 -4.12 9.62
C PRO A 88 -7.79 -5.06 9.61
N ARG A 89 -7.48 -5.65 8.46
CA ARG A 89 -6.25 -6.41 8.23
C ARG A 89 -5.18 -5.51 7.63
N TYR A 90 -4.52 -4.72 8.46
CA TYR A 90 -3.40 -3.89 8.01
C TYR A 90 -2.11 -4.70 7.93
N LEU A 91 -1.28 -4.38 6.93
CA LEU A 91 0.05 -4.98 6.77
C LEU A 91 1.03 -4.50 7.85
N GLN A 92 0.75 -3.36 8.47
CA GLN A 92 1.51 -2.77 9.57
C GLN A 92 0.57 -2.33 10.69
N GLU A 93 1.07 -2.35 11.93
CA GLU A 93 0.34 -1.78 13.06
C GLU A 93 -0.02 -0.32 12.79
N ALA A 94 -1.29 0.02 13.03
CA ALA A 94 -1.75 1.38 12.93
C ALA A 94 -0.97 2.29 13.87
N LYS A 95 -0.65 3.49 13.41
CA LYS A 95 0.04 4.50 14.21
C LYS A 95 -0.68 4.77 15.54
N ALA A 96 -2.02 4.86 15.52
CA ALA A 96 -2.83 5.07 16.70
C ALA A 96 -2.62 3.99 17.78
N VAL A 97 -2.55 2.72 17.37
CA VAL A 97 -2.29 1.60 18.30
C VAL A 97 -0.86 1.68 18.85
N ARG A 98 0.11 2.00 18.00
CA ARG A 98 1.51 2.16 18.41
C ARG A 98 1.72 3.30 19.40
N ASP A 99 0.97 4.40 19.23
CA ASP A 99 1.08 5.58 20.09
C ASP A 99 0.44 5.31 21.47
N MET A 100 -0.67 4.57 21.54
CA MET A 100 -1.28 4.14 22.83
C MET A 100 -0.32 3.32 23.70
N VAL A 101 0.48 2.41 23.11
CA VAL A 101 1.41 1.54 23.84
C VAL A 101 2.62 2.30 24.39
N ARG A 102 2.92 3.49 23.87
CA ARG A 102 4.08 4.30 24.28
C ARG A 102 3.80 5.24 25.45
N GLU A 103 2.53 5.44 25.79
CA GLU A 103 2.08 6.28 26.91
C GLU A 103 1.88 5.47 28.20
N THR A 104 2.24 4.19 28.21
CA THR A 104 2.20 3.28 29.37
C THR A 104 3.62 2.86 29.75
#